data_AF-A0A2J8P494-F1
#
_entry.id   AF-A0A2J8P494-F1
#
_cell.length_a   1.000
_cell.length_b   1.000
_cell.length_c   1.000
_cell.angle_alpha   90.00
_cell.angle_beta   90.00
_cell.angle_gamma   90.00
#
_symmetry.space_group_name_H-M   'P 1'
#
loop_
_entity.id
_entity.type
_entity.pdbx_description
1 polymer ?
#
loop_
_entity_poly.entity_id
_entity_poly.type
_entity_poly.pdbx_seq_one_letter_code
_entity_poly.pdbx_strand_id
1 'polypeptide(L)'
;MMAVEQMPKKDWYSILGADPSANISDLKQKYQKLILMYHPDKQSTDVPAGTVEECVQKFIEIDQAWKILGNEETKREYDLQRCGS
;
A
#
# COMPACT_ATOMS: atom_id res chain seq x y z
N MET A 1 15.95 -12.36 18.44
CA MET A 1 16.33 -12.07 17.04
C MET A 1 15.27 -12.68 16.16
N MET A 2 14.33 -11.89 15.62
CA MET A 2 13.47 -12.35 14.54
C MET A 2 13.90 -11.57 13.30
N ALA A 3 14.53 -12.28 12.38
CA ALA A 3 14.83 -11.77 11.05
C ALA A 3 13.49 -11.57 10.35
N VAL A 4 13.04 -10.32 10.20
CA VAL A 4 12.00 -10.00 9.23
C VAL A 4 12.71 -9.81 7.89
N GLU A 5 12.41 -10.72 6.97
CA GLU A 5 13.05 -10.81 5.67
C GLU A 5 12.91 -9.49 4.91
N GLN A 6 14.03 -9.08 4.32
CA GLN A 6 14.15 -7.85 3.57
C GLN A 6 13.19 -7.84 2.36
N MET A 7 12.17 -6.99 2.42
CA MET A 7 11.42 -6.59 1.23
C MET A 7 12.18 -5.43 0.58
N PRO A 8 12.59 -5.52 -0.69
CA PRO A 8 13.46 -4.53 -1.32
C PRO A 8 12.74 -3.19 -1.40
N LYS A 9 13.04 -2.24 -0.49
CA LYS A 9 12.57 -0.83 -0.48
C LYS A 9 11.27 -0.62 -1.28
N LYS A 10 10.24 -1.42 -1.00
CA LYS A 10 8.93 -1.21 -1.61
C LYS A 10 8.38 -0.07 -0.82
N ASP A 11 8.56 1.13 -1.35
CA ASP A 11 7.98 2.34 -0.81
C ASP A 11 6.47 2.14 -0.77
N TRP A 12 5.96 1.74 0.39
CA TRP A 12 4.53 1.67 0.68
C TRP A 12 3.86 3.00 0.35
N TYR A 13 4.61 4.09 0.53
CA TYR A 13 4.31 5.43 0.05
C TYR A 13 4.03 5.45 -1.46
N SER A 14 4.95 4.95 -2.30
CA SER A 14 4.76 4.84 -3.75
C SER A 14 3.58 3.95 -4.15
N ILE A 15 3.30 2.87 -3.40
CA ILE A 15 2.16 1.98 -3.64
C ILE A 15 0.83 2.70 -3.39
N LEU A 16 0.74 3.48 -2.32
CA LEU A 16 -0.38 4.38 -2.03
C LEU A 16 -0.38 5.63 -2.92
N GLY A 17 0.66 5.84 -3.73
CA GLY A 17 0.88 7.09 -4.46
C GLY A 17 1.02 8.32 -3.56
N ALA A 18 1.47 8.11 -2.32
CA ALA A 18 1.67 9.13 -1.29
C ALA A 18 3.15 9.43 -1.11
N ASP A 19 3.46 10.62 -0.59
CA ASP A 19 4.81 11.00 -0.23
C ASP A 19 5.19 10.41 1.14
N PRO A 20 6.48 10.13 1.40
CA PRO A 20 6.97 9.78 2.74
C PRO A 20 6.68 10.88 3.79
N SER A 21 6.55 12.12 3.34
CA SER A 21 6.15 13.27 4.17
C SER A 21 4.63 13.44 4.30
N ALA A 22 3.84 12.60 3.62
CA ALA A 22 2.37 12.69 3.66
C ALA A 22 1.82 12.32 5.04
N ASN A 23 0.78 13.04 5.43
CA ASN A 23 0.10 12.83 6.70
C ASN A 23 -0.86 11.63 6.61
N ILE A 24 -1.22 11.02 7.74
CA ILE A 24 -2.14 9.87 7.79
C ILE A 24 -3.48 10.17 7.09
N SER A 25 -3.96 11.41 7.19
CA SER A 25 -5.17 11.86 6.50
C SER A 25 -5.06 11.80 4.97
N ASP A 26 -3.89 12.16 4.40
CA ASP A 26 -3.65 12.09 2.95
C ASP A 26 -3.52 10.63 2.49
N LEU A 27 -2.77 9.83 3.24
CA LEU A 27 -2.65 8.39 3.04
C LEU A 27 -4.02 7.71 3.04
N LYS A 28 -4.91 8.10 3.96
CA LYS A 28 -6.27 7.56 4.06
C LYS A 28 -7.13 7.91 2.84
N GLN A 29 -7.04 9.15 2.39
CA GLN A 29 -7.78 9.59 1.20
C GLN A 29 -7.29 8.88 -0.06
N LYS A 30 -5.98 8.71 -0.22
CA LYS A 30 -5.40 7.98 -1.35
C LYS A 30 -5.75 6.50 -1.31
N TYR A 31 -5.64 5.86 -0.15
CA TYR A 31 -6.09 4.49 0.07
C TYR A 31 -7.53 4.30 -0.40
N GLN A 32 -8.48 5.11 0.09
CA GLN A 32 -9.88 5.01 -0.29
C GLN A 32 -10.09 5.16 -1.80
N LYS A 33 -9.41 6.12 -2.44
CA LYS A 33 -9.49 6.30 -3.91
C LYS A 33 -8.98 5.09 -4.67
N LEU A 34 -7.86 4.51 -4.23
CA LEU A 34 -7.25 3.36 -4.89
C LEU A 34 -8.11 2.10 -4.73
N ILE A 35 -8.65 1.84 -3.52
CA ILE A 35 -9.58 0.73 -3.30
C ILE A 35 -10.81 0.84 -4.20
N LEU A 36 -11.39 2.04 -4.34
CA LEU A 36 -12.50 2.30 -5.24
C LEU A 36 -12.14 2.19 -6.73
N MET A 37 -10.86 2.34 -7.08
CA MET A 37 -10.37 2.28 -8.45
C MET A 37 -10.04 0.84 -8.88
N TYR A 38 -9.50 0.05 -7.96
CA TYR A 38 -9.16 -1.36 -8.18
C TYR A 38 -10.24 -2.33 -7.71
N HIS A 39 -11.43 -1.83 -7.33
CA HIS A 39 -12.52 -2.66 -6.84
C HIS A 39 -13.03 -3.60 -7.94
N PRO A 40 -13.17 -4.92 -7.68
CA PRO A 40 -13.61 -5.87 -8.69
C PRO A 40 -15.02 -5.63 -9.21
N ASP A 41 -15.89 -4.99 -8.41
CA ASP A 41 -17.24 -4.60 -8.84
C ASP A 41 -17.25 -3.57 -9.99
N LYS A 42 -16.20 -2.74 -10.11
CA LYS A 42 -16.06 -1.79 -11.22
C LYS A 42 -15.42 -2.41 -12.46
N GLN A 43 -14.86 -3.61 -12.33
CA GLN A 43 -14.35 -4.39 -13.44
C GLN A 43 -15.55 -4.93 -14.19
N SER A 44 -15.89 -4.27 -15.29
CA SER A 44 -16.97 -4.75 -16.16
C SER A 44 -16.64 -6.17 -16.63
N THR A 45 -17.64 -7.03 -16.82
CA THR A 45 -17.47 -8.44 -17.22
C THR A 45 -16.67 -8.67 -18.52
N ASP A 46 -16.31 -7.60 -19.23
CA ASP A 46 -15.56 -7.58 -20.48
C ASP A 46 -14.03 -7.41 -20.28
N VAL A 47 -13.56 -7.12 -19.06
CA VAL A 47 -12.11 -7.04 -18.83
C VAL A 47 -11.45 -8.43 -18.86
N PRO A 48 -10.27 -8.56 -19.49
CA PRO A 48 -9.53 -9.81 -19.53
C PRO A 48 -9.09 -10.23 -18.13
N ALA A 49 -9.03 -11.55 -17.89
CA ALA A 49 -8.67 -12.14 -16.59
C ALA A 49 -7.34 -11.60 -16.03
N GLY A 50 -6.37 -11.27 -16.89
CA GLY A 50 -5.10 -10.67 -16.48
C GLY A 50 -5.27 -9.30 -15.77
N THR A 51 -6.25 -8.49 -16.19
CA THR A 51 -6.54 -7.20 -15.54
C THR A 51 -7.18 -7.38 -14.16
N VAL A 52 -7.97 -8.44 -13.99
CA VAL A 52 -8.55 -8.79 -12.69
C VAL A 52 -7.45 -9.18 -11.70
N GLU A 53 -6.52 -10.05 -12.12
CA GLU A 53 -5.33 -10.42 -11.33
C GLU A 53 -4.48 -9.20 -10.95
N GLU A 54 -4.19 -8.30 -11.90
CA GLU A 54 -3.42 -7.08 -11.61
C GLU A 54 -4.12 -6.17 -10.58
N CYS A 55 -5.44 -6.02 -10.67
CA CYS A 55 -6.19 -5.22 -9.72
C CYS A 55 -6.21 -5.86 -8.32
N VAL A 56 -6.38 -7.18 -8.23
CA VAL A 56 -6.31 -7.91 -6.96
C VAL A 56 -4.92 -7.76 -6.35
N GLN A 57 -3.87 -7.89 -7.15
CA GLN A 57 -2.50 -7.75 -6.68
C GLN A 57 -2.25 -6.33 -6.14
N LYS A 58 -2.65 -5.30 -6.90
CA LYS A 58 -2.55 -3.91 -6.45
C LYS A 58 -3.37 -3.65 -5.19
N PHE A 59 -4.59 -4.18 -5.10
CA PHE A 59 -5.43 -4.06 -3.91
C PHE A 59 -4.73 -4.62 -2.67
N ILE A 60 -4.11 -5.80 -2.78
CA ILE A 60 -3.35 -6.43 -1.69
C ILE A 60 -2.17 -5.53 -1.30
N GLU A 61 -1.42 -5.02 -2.28
CA GLU A 61 -0.29 -4.11 -2.03
C GLU A 61 -0.74 -2.83 -1.32
N ILE A 62 -1.86 -2.22 -1.74
CA ILE A 62 -2.44 -1.02 -1.14
C ILE A 62 -2.92 -1.28 0.30
N ASP A 63 -3.55 -2.42 0.58
CA ASP A 63 -3.97 -2.81 1.94
C ASP A 63 -2.79 -3.02 2.87
N GLN A 64 -1.74 -3.71 2.39
CA GLN A 64 -0.50 -3.89 3.14
C GLN A 64 0.18 -2.55 3.44
N ALA A 65 0.25 -1.67 2.43
CA ALA A 65 0.81 -0.34 2.59
C ALA A 65 0.07 0.47 3.67
N TRP A 66 -1.26 0.41 3.66
CA TRP A 66 -2.10 1.10 4.64
C TRP A 66 -1.97 0.50 6.05
N LYS A 67 -1.84 -0.82 6.20
CA LYS A 67 -1.56 -1.45 7.51
C LYS A 67 -0.25 -0.97 8.13
N ILE A 68 0.76 -0.68 7.31
CA ILE A 68 2.07 -0.23 7.79
C ILE A 68 2.09 1.29 8.01
N LEU A 69 1.51 2.08 7.11
CA LEU A 69 1.58 3.54 7.16
C LEU A 69 0.40 4.22 7.86
N GLY A 70 -0.73 3.51 7.99
CA GLY A 70 -1.97 4.02 8.58
C GLY A 70 -1.96 4.05 10.11
N ASN A 71 -1.05 3.31 10.75
CA ASN A 71 -0.86 3.31 12.19
C ASN A 71 0.45 4.04 12.54
N GLU A 72 0.41 4.91 13.54
CA GLU A 72 1.61 5.64 13.99
C GLU A 72 2.70 4.71 14.52
N GLU A 73 2.32 3.62 15.20
CA GLU A 73 3.26 2.63 15.73
C GLU A 73 4.02 1.89 14.62
N THR A 74 3.30 1.32 13.66
CA THR A 74 3.91 0.60 12.52
C THR A 74 4.65 1.54 11.58
N LYS A 75 4.16 2.77 11.36
CA LYS A 75 4.87 3.81 10.60
C LYS A 75 6.18 4.17 11.28
N ARG A 76 6.17 4.36 12.60
CA ARG A 76 7.37 4.68 13.38
C ARG A 76 8.36 3.53 13.35
N GLU A 77 7.91 2.30 13.49
CA GLU A 77 8.77 1.11 13.40
C GLU A 77 9.41 0.98 12.01
N TYR A 78 8.64 1.25 10.96
CA TYR A 78 9.13 1.30 9.58
C TYR A 78 10.15 2.42 9.35
N ASP A 79 9.91 3.63 9.89
CA ASP A 79 10.82 4.76 9.76
C ASP A 79 12.13 4.54 10.54
N LEU A 80 12.04 3.97 11.74
CA LEU A 80 13.18 3.54 12.55
C LEU A 80 14.01 2.48 11.83
N GLN A 81 13.37 1.50 11.18
CA GLN A 81 14.06 0.51 10.35
C GLN A 81 14.78 1.15 9.16
N ARG A 82 14.18 2.16 8.53
CA ARG A 82 14.76 2.88 7.38
C ARG A 82 15.91 3.81 7.76
N CYS A 83 15.91 4.38 8.96
CA CYS A 83 16.92 5.35 9.43
C CYS A 83 18.17 4.69 10.06
N GLY A 84 18.11 3.39 10.36
CA GLY A 84 19.17 2.65 11.06
C GLY A 84 20.29 2.04 10.20
N SER A 85 20.51 2.51 8.97
CA SER A 85 21.62 2.06 8.10
C SER A 85 22.61 3.17 7.79
#